data_AF-A0A930VPR0-F1
#
_entry.id   AF-A0A930VPR0-F1
#
_cell.length_a   1.000
_cell.length_b   1.000
_cell.length_c   1.000
_cell.angle_alpha   90.00
_cell.angle_beta   90.00
_cell.angle_gamma   90.00
#
_symmetry.space_group_name_H-M   'P 1'
#
loop_
_entity.id
_entity.type
_entity.pdbx_description
1 polymer ?
#
loop_
_entity_poly.entity_id
_entity_poly.type
_entity_poly.pdbx_seq_one_letter_code
_entity_poly.pdbx_strand_id
1 'polypeptide(L)'
;MDVKTIYLRSVDYFADRLGTVGEDQWAEPTPCVDWDVRGLVNHITYEDLWTVPLMRGATIEEVGDQFEGDVVGTDPVNAALTAAREAVEAVTDELPKGGTVHLSFGETPKDEYAMQLAADHLIHGWDLAVAIGGDTSMDSDLVAAFTAWFDDNEAGYRGAGAIAARRQLNGDAHHDLLARFGRDASWGTNHRVLAAFNAAFGSGDVDAALALVTDDIVFDSTSPSPDGQRFEGRDAVRPVWVEVMGTPGMTFTEEESLVTGDRAVVRWRYAWGSADDGGGEDGHVRGVDVIRFRDGLVCEKLSYVKG
;
A
#
# COMPACT_ATOMS: atom_id res chain seq x y z
N MET A 1 28.05 -4.40 6.55
CA MET A 1 27.71 -3.19 7.33
C MET A 1 27.25 -3.65 8.70
N ASP A 2 27.55 -2.93 9.78
CA ASP A 2 27.03 -3.28 11.12
C ASP A 2 25.55 -2.86 11.26
N VAL A 3 24.83 -3.51 12.17
CA VAL A 3 23.37 -3.34 12.34
C VAL A 3 22.99 -1.90 12.69
N LYS A 4 23.78 -1.20 13.52
CA LYS A 4 23.51 0.19 13.87
C LYS A 4 23.56 1.08 12.62
N THR A 5 24.59 0.92 11.79
CA THR A 5 24.71 1.69 10.55
C THR A 5 23.58 1.37 9.55
N ILE A 6 23.16 0.10 9.44
CA ILE A 6 22.02 -0.31 8.60
C ILE A 6 20.74 0.38 9.07
N TYR A 7 20.45 0.34 10.37
CA TYR A 7 19.27 0.96 10.96
C TYR A 7 19.24 2.47 10.71
N LEU A 8 20.32 3.17 11.08
CA LEU A 8 20.40 4.63 10.90
C LEU A 8 20.18 5.06 9.45
N ARG A 9 20.84 4.41 8.49
CA ARG A 9 20.70 4.76 7.07
C ARG A 9 19.30 4.45 6.52
N SER A 10 18.62 3.45 7.05
CA SER A 10 17.26 3.10 6.62
C SER A 10 16.24 4.10 7.17
N VAL A 11 16.40 4.55 8.43
CA VAL A 11 15.60 5.62 9.01
C VAL A 11 15.81 6.94 8.26
N ASP A 12 17.07 7.32 8.00
CA ASP A 12 17.40 8.52 7.23
C ASP A 12 16.79 8.45 5.82
N TYR A 13 16.84 7.29 5.17
CA TYR A 13 16.22 7.06 3.87
C TYR A 13 14.72 7.37 3.88
N PHE A 14 13.97 6.84 4.86
CA PHE A 14 12.54 7.14 4.98
C PHE A 14 12.30 8.63 5.26
N ALA A 15 13.06 9.22 6.20
CA ALA A 15 12.94 10.61 6.59
C ALA A 15 13.18 11.59 5.43
N ASP A 16 14.16 11.29 4.57
CA ASP A 16 14.45 12.08 3.37
C ASP A 16 13.27 12.08 2.38
N ARG A 17 12.60 10.93 2.18
CA ARG A 17 11.39 10.86 1.33
C ARG A 17 10.22 11.61 1.98
N LEU A 18 10.02 11.42 3.28
CA LEU A 18 8.97 12.10 4.04
C LEU A 18 9.07 13.62 3.92
N GLY A 19 10.29 14.17 3.93
CA GLY A 19 10.54 15.60 3.73
C GLY A 19 10.15 16.15 2.36
N THR A 20 9.78 15.29 1.40
CA THR A 20 9.37 15.67 0.04
C THR A 20 7.88 15.49 -0.24
N VAL A 21 7.10 15.01 0.74
CA VAL A 21 5.65 14.81 0.59
C VAL A 21 4.94 16.16 0.47
N GLY A 22 4.22 16.37 -0.63
CA GLY A 22 3.38 17.54 -0.86
C GLY A 22 2.11 17.53 -0.01
N GLU A 23 1.55 18.72 0.27
CA GLU A 23 0.33 18.87 1.07
C GLU A 23 -0.88 18.15 0.46
N ASP A 24 -0.91 17.96 -0.86
CA ASP A 24 -1.97 17.31 -1.63
C ASP A 24 -1.76 15.79 -1.80
N GLN A 25 -0.63 15.24 -1.33
CA GLN A 25 -0.26 13.84 -1.61
C GLN A 25 -0.60 12.85 -0.49
N TRP A 26 -1.13 13.32 0.64
CA TRP A 26 -1.39 12.47 1.81
C TRP A 26 -2.44 11.38 1.59
N ALA A 27 -3.35 11.58 0.65
CA ALA A 27 -4.39 10.62 0.27
C ALA A 27 -4.01 9.80 -0.98
N GLU A 28 -2.79 9.96 -1.50
CA GLU A 28 -2.35 9.16 -2.65
C GLU A 28 -2.19 7.69 -2.22
N PRO A 29 -2.59 6.75 -3.10
CA PRO A 29 -2.45 5.33 -2.81
C PRO A 29 -0.96 4.92 -2.77
N THR A 30 -0.65 3.85 -2.04
CA THR A 30 0.72 3.30 -1.99
C THR A 30 0.77 1.88 -2.56
N PRO A 31 1.96 1.32 -2.83
CA PRO A 31 2.10 -0.11 -3.15
C PRO A 31 1.63 -1.04 -2.03
N CYS A 32 1.57 -0.57 -0.79
CA CYS A 32 0.92 -1.26 0.31
C CYS A 32 -0.58 -0.95 0.26
N VAL A 33 -1.35 -1.84 -0.34
CA VAL A 33 -2.74 -1.57 -0.77
C VAL A 33 -3.71 -1.18 0.34
N ASP A 34 -3.38 -1.48 1.60
CA ASP A 34 -4.21 -1.12 2.76
C ASP A 34 -4.02 0.34 3.21
N TRP A 35 -2.98 1.02 2.70
CA TRP A 35 -2.59 2.35 3.15
C TRP A 35 -2.44 3.36 2.00
N ASP A 36 -3.00 4.54 2.23
CA ASP A 36 -2.56 5.77 1.57
C ASP A 36 -1.25 6.28 2.20
N VAL A 37 -0.70 7.37 1.67
CA VAL A 37 0.55 7.98 2.19
C VAL A 37 0.44 8.30 3.68
N ARG A 38 -0.70 8.82 4.15
CA ARG A 38 -0.90 9.12 5.59
C ARG A 38 -0.90 7.85 6.43
N GLY A 39 -1.61 6.81 6.01
CA GLY A 39 -1.66 5.52 6.68
C GLY A 39 -0.27 4.88 6.79
N LEU A 40 0.51 4.94 5.71
CA LEU A 40 1.88 4.42 5.68
C LEU A 40 2.80 5.19 6.63
N VAL A 41 2.72 6.52 6.67
CA VAL A 41 3.51 7.34 7.60
C VAL A 41 3.07 7.12 9.05
N ASN A 42 1.76 6.93 9.29
CA ASN A 42 1.25 6.57 10.61
C ASN A 42 1.80 5.22 11.09
N HIS A 43 1.87 4.23 10.20
CA HIS A 43 2.45 2.92 10.50
C HIS A 43 3.92 3.02 10.93
N ILE A 44 4.77 3.69 10.13
CA ILE A 44 6.19 3.84 10.48
C ILE A 44 6.37 4.62 11.78
N THR A 45 5.58 5.67 11.99
CA THR A 45 5.61 6.44 13.24
C THR A 45 5.22 5.58 14.44
N TYR A 46 4.23 4.71 14.28
CA TYR A 46 3.80 3.76 15.31
C TYR A 46 4.93 2.80 15.69
N GLU A 47 5.62 2.19 14.70
CA GLU A 47 6.75 1.28 14.94
C GLU A 47 7.91 1.99 15.65
N ASP A 48 8.22 3.23 15.29
CA ASP A 48 9.24 4.04 15.97
C ASP A 48 8.87 4.35 17.43
N LEU A 49 7.60 4.66 17.71
CA LEU A 49 7.11 4.89 19.07
C LEU A 49 7.22 3.64 19.94
N TRP A 50 6.91 2.46 19.37
CA TRP A 50 7.07 1.16 20.05
C TRP A 50 8.54 0.79 20.29
N THR A 51 9.43 1.20 19.39
CA THR A 51 10.86 0.88 19.47
C THR A 51 11.49 1.39 20.77
N VAL A 52 11.09 2.57 21.24
CA VAL A 52 11.66 3.20 22.44
C VAL A 52 11.47 2.36 23.73
N PRO A 53 10.23 2.02 24.16
CA PRO A 53 10.03 1.21 25.36
C PRO A 53 10.54 -0.23 25.18
N LEU A 54 10.38 -0.83 24.00
CA LEU A 54 10.82 -2.21 23.75
C LEU A 54 12.34 -2.36 23.83
N MET A 55 13.11 -1.45 23.24
CA MET A 55 14.57 -1.45 23.35
C MET A 55 15.05 -1.25 24.79
N ARG A 56 14.24 -0.59 25.62
CA ARG A 56 14.48 -0.38 27.06
C ARG A 56 13.97 -1.54 27.94
N GLY A 57 13.41 -2.59 27.34
CA GLY A 57 13.04 -3.84 28.01
C GLY A 57 11.60 -3.90 28.51
N ALA A 58 10.72 -2.98 28.11
CA ALA A 58 9.30 -3.10 28.41
C ALA A 58 8.69 -4.30 27.66
N THR A 59 7.65 -4.90 28.24
CA THR A 59 6.83 -5.92 27.56
C THR A 59 5.68 -5.30 26.78
N ILE A 60 5.11 -6.04 25.81
CA ILE A 60 3.89 -5.63 25.11
C ILE A 60 2.75 -5.30 26.08
N GLU A 61 2.64 -6.06 27.18
CA GLU A 61 1.61 -5.85 28.21
C GLU A 61 1.82 -4.55 29.00
N GLU A 62 3.07 -4.14 29.22
CA GLU A 62 3.41 -2.90 29.91
C GLU A 62 3.17 -1.66 29.03
N VAL A 63 3.41 -1.75 27.73
CA VAL A 63 3.12 -0.66 26.78
C VAL A 63 1.61 -0.56 26.52
N GLY A 64 0.92 -1.70 26.42
CA GLY A 64 -0.54 -1.75 26.26
C GLY A 64 -1.02 -1.10 24.96
N ASP A 65 -2.07 -0.28 25.06
CA ASP A 65 -2.75 0.38 23.94
C ASP A 65 -2.30 1.85 23.74
N GLN A 66 -1.16 2.25 24.32
CA GLN A 66 -0.71 3.64 24.37
C GLN A 66 -0.59 4.32 22.99
N PHE A 67 -0.27 3.55 21.95
CA PHE A 67 -0.01 4.05 20.60
C PHE A 67 -1.11 3.69 19.60
N GLU A 68 -2.24 3.14 20.04
CA GLU A 68 -3.32 2.76 19.14
C GLU A 68 -3.95 3.97 18.43
N GLY A 69 -4.21 3.81 17.12
CA GLY A 69 -4.89 4.81 16.30
C GLY A 69 -3.95 5.79 15.56
N ASP A 70 -4.40 7.04 15.46
CA ASP A 70 -3.68 8.11 14.75
C ASP A 70 -2.63 8.75 15.66
N VAL A 71 -1.36 8.44 15.42
CA VAL A 71 -0.20 8.96 16.17
C VAL A 71 0.48 10.13 15.46
N VAL A 72 0.11 10.42 14.21
CA VAL A 72 0.72 11.48 13.40
C VAL A 72 -0.04 12.81 13.48
N GLY A 73 -1.34 12.76 13.78
CA GLY A 73 -2.14 13.95 14.07
C GLY A 73 -2.12 14.99 12.96
N THR A 74 -2.12 16.28 13.32
CA THR A 74 -2.25 17.39 12.35
C THR A 74 -0.92 17.80 11.69
N ASP A 75 0.22 17.37 12.23
CA ASP A 75 1.55 17.64 11.68
C ASP A 75 2.31 16.31 11.51
N PRO A 76 1.93 15.52 10.48
CA PRO A 76 2.42 14.16 10.34
C PRO A 76 3.94 14.09 10.12
N VAL A 77 4.52 15.08 9.44
CA VAL A 77 5.96 15.15 9.21
C VAL A 77 6.70 15.35 10.53
N ASN A 78 6.28 16.31 11.35
CA ASN A 78 6.96 16.57 12.62
C ASN A 78 6.82 15.40 13.61
N ALA A 79 5.64 14.80 13.67
CA ALA A 79 5.38 13.63 14.54
C ALA A 79 6.30 12.46 14.17
N ALA A 80 6.33 12.08 12.90
CA ALA A 80 7.18 11.00 12.40
C ALA A 80 8.67 11.27 12.62
N LEU A 81 9.17 12.47 12.28
CA LEU A 81 10.58 12.83 12.48
C LEU A 81 10.99 12.89 13.96
N THR A 82 10.05 13.16 14.87
CA THR A 82 10.29 13.15 16.32
C THR A 82 10.38 11.71 16.82
N ALA A 83 9.42 10.86 16.46
CA ALA A 83 9.44 9.44 16.81
C ALA A 83 10.70 8.74 16.29
N ALA A 84 11.05 8.95 15.02
CA ALA A 84 12.26 8.40 14.41
C ALA A 84 13.53 8.81 15.15
N ARG A 85 13.63 10.07 15.59
CA ARG A 85 14.79 10.54 16.39
C ARG A 85 14.88 9.82 17.73
N GLU A 86 13.76 9.68 18.44
CA GLU A 86 13.73 9.02 19.74
C GLU A 86 14.03 7.51 19.60
N ALA A 87 13.51 6.86 18.56
CA ALA A 87 13.81 5.48 18.22
C ALA A 87 15.31 5.29 17.90
N VAL A 88 15.89 6.19 17.10
CA VAL A 88 17.33 6.22 16.80
C VAL A 88 18.19 6.36 18.04
N GLU A 89 17.82 7.24 18.97
CA GLU A 89 18.51 7.38 20.26
C GLU A 89 18.42 6.08 21.07
N ALA A 90 17.21 5.51 21.21
CA ALA A 90 17.00 4.26 21.95
C ALA A 90 17.80 3.09 21.36
N VAL A 91 17.75 2.89 20.03
CA VAL A 91 18.52 1.83 19.36
C VAL A 91 20.01 2.06 19.52
N THR A 92 20.48 3.29 19.33
CA THR A 92 21.90 3.64 19.49
C THR A 92 22.45 3.34 20.87
N ASP A 93 21.67 3.62 21.91
CA ASP A 93 22.08 3.42 23.30
C ASP A 93 21.97 1.96 23.74
N GLU A 94 20.92 1.26 23.29
CA GLU A 94 20.58 -0.08 23.79
C GLU A 94 21.21 -1.21 23.00
N LEU A 95 21.42 -1.05 21.68
CA LEU A 95 21.96 -2.10 20.83
C LEU A 95 23.35 -2.59 21.28
N PRO A 96 24.33 -1.73 21.66
CA PRO A 96 25.64 -2.18 22.14
C PRO A 96 25.60 -2.95 23.46
N LYS A 97 24.51 -2.83 24.23
CA LYS A 97 24.33 -3.53 25.51
C LYS A 97 23.91 -4.99 25.29
N GLY A 98 23.42 -5.33 24.10
CA GLY A 98 22.86 -6.64 23.78
C GLY A 98 21.58 -6.95 24.55
N GLY A 99 21.17 -8.22 24.51
CA GLY A 99 19.93 -8.70 25.13
C GLY A 99 18.78 -8.82 24.13
N THR A 100 17.56 -8.90 24.66
CA THR A 100 16.33 -9.17 23.90
C THR A 100 15.30 -8.05 24.11
N VAL A 101 14.35 -7.99 23.19
CA VAL A 101 13.07 -7.27 23.31
C VAL A 101 11.93 -8.29 23.42
N HIS A 102 10.79 -7.89 23.98
CA HIS A 102 9.61 -8.75 24.15
C HIS A 102 8.57 -8.39 23.09
N LEU A 103 8.47 -9.20 22.03
CA LEU A 103 7.47 -9.03 20.97
C LEU A 103 6.27 -9.95 21.19
N SER A 104 5.16 -9.69 20.49
CA SER A 104 3.93 -10.47 20.59
C SER A 104 4.11 -11.95 20.22
N PHE A 105 5.14 -12.26 19.42
CA PHE A 105 5.51 -13.61 19.00
C PHE A 105 6.73 -14.18 19.75
N GLY A 106 7.23 -13.50 20.78
CA GLY A 106 8.27 -14.00 21.67
C GLY A 106 9.45 -13.06 21.87
N GLU A 107 10.41 -13.52 22.68
CA GLU A 107 11.67 -12.80 22.90
C GLU A 107 12.53 -12.81 21.63
N THR A 108 12.96 -11.64 21.21
CA THR A 108 13.75 -11.44 19.98
C THR A 108 15.04 -10.69 20.33
N PRO A 109 16.22 -11.10 19.82
CA PRO A 109 17.45 -10.35 20.00
C PRO A 109 17.33 -8.90 19.55
N LYS A 110 17.93 -7.96 20.27
CA LYS A 110 17.85 -6.51 19.94
C LYS A 110 18.41 -6.18 18.55
N ASP A 111 19.44 -6.89 18.11
CA ASP A 111 20.03 -6.74 16.78
C ASP A 111 19.12 -7.24 15.67
N GLU A 112 18.44 -8.37 15.89
CA GLU A 112 17.41 -8.84 14.98
C GLU A 112 16.24 -7.85 14.93
N TYR A 113 15.70 -7.40 16.06
CA TYR A 113 14.62 -6.39 16.07
C TYR A 113 15.00 -5.09 15.34
N ALA A 114 16.23 -4.60 15.53
CA ALA A 114 16.73 -3.45 14.78
C ALA A 114 16.82 -3.71 13.26
N MET A 115 17.16 -4.93 12.83
CA MET A 115 17.13 -5.30 11.41
C MET A 115 15.70 -5.33 10.85
N GLN A 116 14.72 -5.79 11.62
CA GLN A 116 13.31 -5.81 11.22
C GLN A 116 12.81 -4.38 10.96
N LEU A 117 13.01 -3.48 11.93
CA LEU A 117 12.63 -2.06 11.81
C LEU A 117 13.37 -1.36 10.66
N ALA A 118 14.64 -1.67 10.46
CA ALA A 118 15.41 -1.10 9.37
C ALA A 118 14.88 -1.55 7.99
N ALA A 119 14.48 -2.83 7.86
CA ALA A 119 13.87 -3.33 6.64
C ALA A 119 12.52 -2.63 6.38
N ASP A 120 11.73 -2.43 7.44
CA ASP A 120 10.45 -1.75 7.38
C ASP A 120 10.60 -0.31 6.84
N HIS A 121 11.53 0.46 7.41
CA HIS A 121 11.86 1.80 6.94
C HIS A 121 12.34 1.84 5.49
N LEU A 122 13.23 0.91 5.08
CA LEU A 122 13.76 0.92 3.71
C LEU A 122 12.66 0.60 2.68
N ILE A 123 11.87 -0.45 2.93
CA ILE A 123 10.84 -0.89 1.98
C ILE A 123 9.69 0.12 1.94
N HIS A 124 9.22 0.60 3.08
CA HIS A 124 8.17 1.63 3.10
C HIS A 124 8.66 3.01 2.67
N GLY A 125 9.95 3.32 2.81
CA GLY A 125 10.53 4.51 2.21
C GLY A 125 10.52 4.44 0.67
N TRP A 126 10.66 3.24 0.09
CA TRP A 126 10.47 3.04 -1.34
C TRP A 126 8.98 3.14 -1.71
N ASP A 127 8.08 2.54 -0.93
CA ASP A 127 6.63 2.64 -1.13
C ASP A 127 6.18 4.12 -1.13
N LEU A 128 6.69 4.91 -0.19
CA LEU A 128 6.45 6.36 -0.10
C LEU A 128 7.00 7.10 -1.31
N ALA A 129 8.25 6.83 -1.71
CA ALA A 129 8.87 7.45 -2.87
C ALA A 129 8.04 7.27 -4.13
N VAL A 130 7.60 6.04 -4.43
CA VAL A 130 6.82 5.80 -5.64
C VAL A 130 5.44 6.44 -5.56
N ALA A 131 4.79 6.41 -4.39
CA ALA A 131 3.46 7.01 -4.18
C ALA A 131 3.44 8.51 -4.50
N ILE A 132 4.51 9.23 -4.14
CA ILE A 132 4.62 10.67 -4.38
C ILE A 132 5.34 11.04 -5.69
N GLY A 133 5.80 10.04 -6.46
CA GLY A 133 6.59 10.25 -7.67
C GLY A 133 8.00 10.82 -7.41
N GLY A 134 8.57 10.53 -6.24
CA GLY A 134 9.87 10.97 -5.77
C GLY A 134 11.04 10.06 -6.20
N ASP A 135 12.20 10.28 -5.58
CA ASP A 135 13.40 9.47 -5.81
C ASP A 135 13.27 8.09 -5.14
N THR A 136 13.41 7.03 -5.92
CA THR A 136 13.29 5.64 -5.47
C THR A 136 14.65 4.96 -5.28
N SER A 137 15.77 5.68 -5.41
CA SER A 137 17.10 5.10 -5.38
C SER A 137 17.47 4.62 -3.98
N MET A 138 17.70 3.31 -3.81
CA MET A 138 18.23 2.74 -2.56
C MET A 138 19.75 2.61 -2.60
N ASP A 139 20.40 2.77 -1.44
CA ASP A 139 21.82 2.46 -1.25
C ASP A 139 22.07 0.97 -1.55
N SER A 140 23.00 0.68 -2.48
CA SER A 140 23.34 -0.69 -2.86
C SER A 140 23.89 -1.53 -1.71
N ASP A 141 24.56 -0.91 -0.73
CA ASP A 141 25.06 -1.63 0.44
C ASP A 141 23.91 -2.04 1.37
N LEU A 142 22.86 -1.22 1.49
CA LEU A 142 21.64 -1.60 2.20
C LEU A 142 20.90 -2.71 1.47
N VAL A 143 20.75 -2.59 0.15
CA VAL A 143 20.11 -3.63 -0.68
C VAL A 143 20.81 -4.98 -0.50
N ALA A 144 22.15 -4.99 -0.54
CA ALA A 144 22.93 -6.20 -0.31
C ALA A 144 22.77 -6.75 1.12
N ALA A 145 22.77 -5.88 2.14
CA ALA A 145 22.60 -6.28 3.53
C ALA A 145 21.22 -6.91 3.79
N PHE A 146 20.14 -6.27 3.31
CA PHE A 146 18.78 -6.81 3.47
C PHE A 146 18.54 -8.04 2.61
N THR A 147 19.13 -8.14 1.42
CA THR A 147 19.04 -9.36 0.62
C THR A 147 19.59 -10.56 1.41
N ALA A 148 20.78 -10.41 2.00
CA ALA A 148 21.42 -11.47 2.78
C ALA A 148 20.62 -11.80 4.06
N TRP A 149 20.16 -10.78 4.79
CA TRP A 149 19.33 -11.00 5.98
C TRP A 149 17.99 -11.66 5.64
N PHE A 150 17.35 -11.27 4.53
CA PHE A 150 16.03 -11.76 4.17
C PHE A 150 16.04 -13.19 3.62
N ASP A 151 17.19 -13.71 3.19
CA ASP A 151 17.35 -15.12 2.77
C ASP A 151 16.90 -16.10 3.84
N ASP A 152 17.23 -15.80 5.10
CA ASP A 152 16.87 -16.65 6.25
C ASP A 152 15.49 -16.31 6.83
N ASN A 153 14.95 -15.11 6.53
CA ASN A 153 13.75 -14.58 7.19
C ASN A 153 12.47 -14.61 6.32
N GLU A 154 12.60 -14.64 4.99
CA GLU A 154 11.45 -14.47 4.07
C GLU A 154 10.30 -15.45 4.33
N ALA A 155 10.62 -16.72 4.61
CA ALA A 155 9.60 -17.74 4.87
C ALA A 155 8.78 -17.44 6.14
N GLY A 156 9.43 -16.90 7.19
CA GLY A 156 8.77 -16.49 8.43
C GLY A 156 7.83 -15.32 8.20
N TYR A 157 8.33 -14.26 7.55
CA TYR A 157 7.54 -13.07 7.21
C TYR A 157 6.31 -13.41 6.35
N ARG A 158 6.48 -14.26 5.34
CA ARG A 158 5.35 -14.67 4.49
C ARG A 158 4.38 -15.59 5.21
N GLY A 159 4.88 -16.50 6.04
CA GLY A 159 4.05 -17.39 6.87
C GLY A 159 3.17 -16.62 7.87
N ALA A 160 3.68 -15.50 8.39
CA ALA A 160 2.94 -14.59 9.27
C ALA A 160 1.95 -13.68 8.54
N GLY A 161 1.99 -13.62 7.20
CA GLY A 161 1.16 -12.71 6.41
C GLY A 161 1.62 -11.24 6.46
N ALA A 162 2.82 -10.96 6.98
CA ALA A 162 3.37 -9.60 7.07
C ALA A 162 3.81 -9.02 5.72
N ILE A 163 3.98 -9.88 4.70
CA ILE A 163 4.33 -9.47 3.34
C ILE A 163 3.46 -10.19 2.31
N ALA A 164 3.26 -9.52 1.16
CA ALA A 164 2.56 -10.10 0.03
C ALA A 164 3.33 -11.27 -0.62
N ALA A 165 2.67 -11.95 -1.57
CA ALA A 165 3.30 -13.01 -2.34
C ALA A 165 4.53 -12.50 -3.12
N ARG A 166 5.59 -13.33 -3.19
CA ARG A 166 6.80 -13.00 -3.95
C ARG A 166 6.45 -12.73 -5.41
N ARG A 167 6.96 -11.62 -5.94
CA ARG A 167 6.86 -11.27 -7.37
C ARG A 167 7.99 -11.92 -8.17
N GLN A 168 7.89 -11.84 -9.50
CA GLN A 168 8.91 -12.43 -10.37
C GLN A 168 10.26 -11.73 -10.18
N LEU A 169 11.31 -12.53 -9.94
CA LEU A 169 12.69 -12.06 -9.89
C LEU A 169 13.25 -11.89 -11.31
N ASN A 170 14.16 -10.94 -11.50
CA ASN A 170 14.79 -10.65 -12.79
C ASN A 170 16.33 -10.56 -12.71
N GLY A 171 16.93 -10.70 -11.53
CA GLY A 171 18.38 -10.68 -11.31
C GLY A 171 18.98 -9.30 -11.07
N ASP A 172 18.19 -8.23 -11.13
CA ASP A 172 18.58 -6.92 -10.61
C ASP A 172 18.37 -6.89 -9.08
N ALA A 173 19.40 -6.50 -8.33
CA ALA A 173 19.38 -6.63 -6.87
C ALA A 173 18.30 -5.77 -6.21
N HIS A 174 18.04 -4.57 -6.74
CA HIS A 174 17.03 -3.66 -6.21
C HIS A 174 15.62 -4.17 -6.51
N HIS A 175 15.38 -4.58 -7.76
CA HIS A 175 14.12 -5.23 -8.16
C HIS A 175 13.85 -6.50 -7.34
N ASP A 176 14.85 -7.38 -7.22
CA ASP A 176 14.69 -8.67 -6.56
C ASP A 176 14.41 -8.50 -5.06
N LEU A 177 15.04 -7.53 -4.39
CA LEU A 177 14.71 -7.22 -2.99
C LEU A 177 13.23 -6.84 -2.85
N LEU A 178 12.76 -5.86 -3.64
CA LEU A 178 11.36 -5.43 -3.62
C LEU A 178 10.40 -6.59 -3.93
N ALA A 179 10.71 -7.37 -4.95
CA ALA A 179 9.91 -8.52 -5.37
C ALA A 179 9.78 -9.58 -4.27
N ARG A 180 10.81 -9.77 -3.44
CA ARG A 180 10.77 -10.69 -2.29
C ARG A 180 9.91 -10.17 -1.16
N PHE A 181 9.90 -8.86 -0.92
CA PHE A 181 8.93 -8.19 -0.06
C PHE A 181 7.53 -8.11 -0.68
N GLY A 182 7.34 -8.63 -1.91
CA GLY A 182 6.04 -8.70 -2.58
C GLY A 182 5.64 -7.42 -3.34
N ARG A 183 6.56 -6.46 -3.44
CA ARG A 183 6.37 -5.18 -4.15
C ARG A 183 6.57 -5.39 -5.66
N ASP A 184 5.78 -4.66 -6.44
CA ASP A 184 5.98 -4.55 -7.88
C ASP A 184 6.91 -3.36 -8.14
N ALA A 185 8.18 -3.62 -8.48
CA ALA A 185 9.14 -2.55 -8.73
C ALA A 185 8.79 -1.66 -9.94
N SER A 186 7.80 -2.05 -10.75
CA SER A 186 7.26 -1.24 -11.84
C SER A 186 6.12 -0.31 -11.41
N TRP A 187 5.76 -0.29 -10.13
CA TRP A 187 4.71 0.56 -9.58
C TRP A 187 4.96 2.03 -9.91
N GLY A 188 3.96 2.68 -10.48
CA GLY A 188 4.05 4.08 -10.89
C GLY A 188 2.69 4.69 -11.20
N THR A 189 2.66 5.67 -12.11
CA THR A 189 1.46 6.47 -12.40
C THR A 189 0.23 5.61 -12.72
N ASN A 190 0.36 4.55 -13.53
CA ASN A 190 -0.80 3.72 -13.89
C ASN A 190 -1.34 2.92 -12.70
N HIS A 191 -0.49 2.48 -11.77
CA HIS A 191 -0.91 1.85 -10.53
C HIS A 191 -1.65 2.84 -9.62
N ARG A 192 -1.15 4.07 -9.50
CA ARG A 192 -1.83 5.15 -8.75
C ARG A 192 -3.21 5.44 -9.31
N VAL A 193 -3.28 5.65 -10.63
CA VAL A 193 -4.53 5.93 -11.33
C VAL A 193 -5.51 4.79 -11.15
N LEU A 194 -5.05 3.53 -11.24
CA LEU A 194 -5.91 2.37 -11.03
C LEU A 194 -6.44 2.29 -9.60
N ALA A 195 -5.59 2.48 -8.60
CA ALA A 195 -5.99 2.43 -7.20
C ALA A 195 -6.99 3.55 -6.87
N ALA A 196 -6.73 4.78 -7.32
CA ALA A 196 -7.66 5.90 -7.16
C ALA A 196 -8.98 5.65 -7.91
N PHE A 197 -8.92 5.06 -9.10
CA PHE A 197 -10.10 4.73 -9.90
C PHE A 197 -10.96 3.65 -9.23
N ASN A 198 -10.34 2.58 -8.70
CA ASN A 198 -11.04 1.54 -7.97
C ASN A 198 -11.64 2.07 -6.66
N ALA A 199 -10.94 2.96 -5.95
CA ALA A 199 -11.46 3.62 -4.76
C ALA A 199 -12.71 4.47 -5.07
N ALA A 200 -12.70 5.24 -6.16
CA ALA A 200 -13.85 6.01 -6.62
C ALA A 200 -15.06 5.11 -6.97
N PHE A 201 -14.81 3.95 -7.59
CA PHE A 201 -15.86 2.94 -7.83
C PHE A 201 -16.40 2.35 -6.52
N GLY A 202 -15.52 2.03 -5.57
CA GLY A 202 -15.88 1.49 -4.26
C GLY A 202 -16.71 2.44 -3.40
N SER A 203 -16.49 3.75 -3.52
CA SER A 203 -17.25 4.79 -2.81
C SER A 203 -18.48 5.30 -3.56
N GLY A 204 -18.67 4.89 -4.82
CA GLY A 204 -19.73 5.38 -5.69
C GLY A 204 -19.54 6.83 -6.17
N ASP A 205 -18.32 7.37 -6.10
CA ASP A 205 -17.99 8.72 -6.54
C ASP A 205 -17.74 8.76 -8.07
N VAL A 206 -18.83 8.97 -8.81
CA VAL A 206 -18.80 9.07 -10.28
C VAL A 206 -17.91 10.23 -10.75
N ASP A 207 -17.88 11.35 -10.04
CA ASP A 207 -17.12 12.53 -10.47
C ASP A 207 -15.62 12.28 -10.31
N ALA A 208 -15.19 11.65 -9.22
CA ALA A 208 -13.82 11.21 -9.02
C ALA A 208 -13.40 10.17 -10.07
N ALA A 209 -14.26 9.19 -10.38
CA ALA A 209 -13.99 8.19 -11.41
C ALA A 209 -13.83 8.82 -12.80
N LEU A 210 -14.69 9.78 -13.16
CA LEU A 210 -14.63 10.47 -14.45
C LEU A 210 -13.44 11.44 -14.58
N ALA A 211 -12.91 11.95 -13.45
CA ALA A 211 -11.68 12.74 -13.46
C ALA A 211 -10.45 11.92 -13.86
N LEU A 212 -10.49 10.60 -13.64
CA LEU A 212 -9.38 9.65 -13.87
C LEU A 212 -9.41 8.95 -15.24
N VAL A 213 -10.36 9.29 -16.12
CA VAL A 213 -10.48 8.70 -17.45
C VAL A 213 -10.20 9.72 -18.55
N THR A 214 -9.86 9.31 -19.77
CA THR A 214 -9.73 10.25 -20.90
C THR A 214 -11.09 10.75 -21.39
N ASP A 215 -11.11 11.89 -22.09
CA ASP A 215 -12.36 12.45 -22.66
C ASP A 215 -13.07 11.49 -23.62
N ASP A 216 -12.29 10.68 -24.34
CA ASP A 216 -12.69 9.66 -25.31
C ASP A 216 -12.72 8.23 -24.73
N ILE A 217 -12.85 8.08 -23.40
CA ILE A 217 -12.94 6.79 -22.72
C ILE A 217 -13.86 5.82 -23.46
N VAL A 218 -13.40 4.58 -23.63
CA VAL A 218 -14.22 3.47 -24.08
C VAL A 218 -14.65 2.65 -22.85
N PHE A 219 -15.94 2.49 -22.64
CA PHE A 219 -16.49 1.58 -21.64
C PHE A 219 -17.34 0.50 -22.32
N ASP A 220 -17.01 -0.77 -22.07
CA ASP A 220 -17.81 -1.91 -22.50
C ASP A 220 -18.49 -2.52 -21.27
N SER A 221 -19.80 -2.32 -21.16
CA SER A 221 -20.59 -2.73 -20.00
C SER A 221 -20.98 -4.22 -20.09
N THR A 222 -21.42 -4.78 -18.98
CA THR A 222 -21.86 -6.19 -18.91
C THR A 222 -23.35 -6.37 -19.25
N SER A 223 -24.07 -5.28 -19.49
CA SER A 223 -25.53 -5.26 -19.66
C SER A 223 -25.94 -4.45 -20.89
N PRO A 224 -26.93 -4.91 -21.67
CA PRO A 224 -27.69 -6.14 -21.49
C PRO A 224 -26.90 -7.40 -21.92
N SER A 225 -27.14 -8.52 -21.23
CA SER A 225 -26.64 -9.84 -21.65
C SER A 225 -27.19 -10.22 -23.04
N PRO A 226 -26.43 -10.94 -23.90
CA PRO A 226 -25.11 -11.54 -23.62
C PRO A 226 -23.90 -10.67 -23.98
N ASP A 227 -24.08 -9.64 -24.80
CA ASP A 227 -22.96 -8.92 -25.44
C ASP A 227 -22.59 -7.60 -24.73
N GLY A 228 -23.42 -7.15 -23.79
CA GLY A 228 -23.22 -5.86 -23.14
C GLY A 228 -23.55 -4.68 -24.04
N GLN A 229 -23.07 -3.50 -23.66
CA GLN A 229 -23.17 -2.30 -24.48
C GLN A 229 -21.89 -1.47 -24.38
N ARG A 230 -21.42 -1.02 -25.54
CA ARG A 230 -20.28 -0.12 -25.67
C ARG A 230 -20.71 1.34 -25.61
N PHE A 231 -19.98 2.13 -24.82
CA PHE A 231 -20.13 3.57 -24.64
C PHE A 231 -18.80 4.27 -24.93
N GLU A 232 -18.84 5.41 -25.60
CA GLU A 232 -17.65 6.17 -25.99
C GLU A 232 -17.77 7.63 -25.56
N GLY A 233 -16.76 8.09 -24.83
CA GLY A 233 -16.66 9.44 -24.26
C GLY A 233 -17.35 9.60 -22.90
N ARG A 234 -16.83 10.54 -22.11
CA ARG A 234 -17.28 10.79 -20.72
C ARG A 234 -18.80 11.03 -20.61
N ASP A 235 -19.38 11.77 -21.57
CA ASP A 235 -20.80 12.09 -21.59
C ASP A 235 -21.70 10.85 -21.77
N ALA A 236 -21.24 9.86 -22.56
CA ALA A 236 -21.97 8.62 -22.77
C ALA A 236 -21.79 7.65 -21.60
N VAL A 237 -20.62 7.65 -20.96
CA VAL A 237 -20.28 6.78 -19.84
C VAL A 237 -20.95 7.21 -18.53
N ARG A 238 -20.98 8.52 -18.25
CA ARG A 238 -21.52 9.09 -17.00
C ARG A 238 -22.89 8.51 -16.60
N PRO A 239 -23.96 8.55 -17.42
CA PRO A 239 -25.27 8.08 -16.99
C PRO A 239 -25.27 6.60 -16.59
N VAL A 240 -24.45 5.77 -17.25
CA VAL A 240 -24.33 4.34 -16.94
C VAL A 240 -23.65 4.14 -15.59
N TRP A 241 -22.58 4.89 -15.31
CA TRP A 241 -21.90 4.80 -14.01
C TRP A 241 -22.74 5.38 -12.88
N VAL A 242 -23.52 6.45 -13.11
CA VAL A 242 -24.49 6.97 -12.13
C VAL A 242 -25.51 5.90 -11.76
N GLU A 243 -26.02 5.14 -12.74
CA GLU A 243 -26.97 4.05 -12.47
C GLU A 243 -26.33 2.92 -11.65
N VAL A 244 -25.15 2.44 -12.08
CA VAL A 244 -24.44 1.34 -11.42
C VAL A 244 -24.02 1.71 -9.99
N MET A 245 -23.43 2.90 -9.81
CA MET A 245 -22.94 3.36 -8.50
C MET A 245 -24.07 3.83 -7.58
N GLY A 246 -25.22 4.23 -8.14
CA GLY A 246 -26.43 4.59 -7.40
C GLY A 246 -27.27 3.40 -6.94
N THR A 247 -26.83 2.16 -7.21
CA THR A 247 -27.56 0.96 -6.79
C THR A 247 -27.59 0.87 -5.26
N PRO A 248 -28.76 0.65 -4.63
CA PRO A 248 -28.87 0.55 -3.18
C PRO A 248 -27.98 -0.55 -2.58
N GLY A 249 -27.26 -0.20 -1.51
CA GLY A 249 -26.32 -1.08 -0.81
C GLY A 249 -25.19 -1.60 -1.69
N MET A 250 -24.88 -0.89 -2.77
CA MET A 250 -23.81 -1.28 -3.68
C MET A 250 -22.47 -1.28 -2.97
N THR A 251 -21.75 -2.37 -3.11
CA THR A 251 -20.33 -2.46 -2.77
C THR A 251 -19.56 -3.00 -3.96
N PHE A 252 -18.47 -2.32 -4.30
CA PHE A 252 -17.50 -2.79 -5.27
C PHE A 252 -16.19 -3.07 -4.54
N THR A 253 -15.81 -4.33 -4.47
CA THR A 253 -14.60 -4.78 -3.77
C THR A 253 -13.60 -5.33 -4.79
N GLU A 254 -12.42 -4.72 -4.83
CA GLU A 254 -11.27 -5.29 -5.53
C GLU A 254 -10.86 -6.61 -4.86
N GLU A 255 -10.70 -7.67 -5.66
CA GLU A 255 -10.14 -8.95 -5.19
C GLU A 255 -8.65 -9.07 -5.52
N GLU A 256 -8.23 -8.54 -6.66
CA GLU A 256 -6.86 -8.62 -7.18
C GLU A 256 -6.70 -7.66 -8.36
N SER A 257 -5.59 -6.93 -8.42
CA SER A 257 -5.19 -6.18 -9.61
C SER A 257 -3.76 -6.47 -10.04
N LEU A 258 -3.53 -6.33 -11.35
CA LEU A 258 -2.21 -6.41 -11.96
C LEU A 258 -2.10 -5.35 -13.05
N VAL A 259 -1.04 -4.56 -13.00
CA VAL A 259 -0.72 -3.53 -14.00
C VAL A 259 0.53 -3.97 -14.75
N THR A 260 0.54 -3.81 -16.07
CA THR A 260 1.72 -4.06 -16.90
C THR A 260 1.71 -3.11 -18.09
N GLY A 261 2.72 -2.23 -18.16
CA GLY A 261 2.79 -1.20 -19.19
C GLY A 261 1.55 -0.30 -19.19
N ASP A 262 0.84 -0.25 -20.32
CA ASP A 262 -0.38 0.54 -20.51
C ASP A 262 -1.67 -0.25 -20.24
N ARG A 263 -1.60 -1.42 -19.59
CA ARG A 263 -2.78 -2.25 -19.30
C ARG A 263 -2.88 -2.67 -17.84
N ALA A 264 -4.11 -2.91 -17.40
CA ALA A 264 -4.39 -3.57 -16.14
C ALA A 264 -5.50 -4.61 -16.27
N VAL A 265 -5.49 -5.56 -15.34
CA VAL A 265 -6.59 -6.49 -15.09
C VAL A 265 -7.00 -6.33 -13.63
N VAL A 266 -8.29 -6.13 -13.38
CA VAL A 266 -8.85 -6.04 -12.03
C VAL A 266 -9.93 -7.10 -11.89
N ARG A 267 -9.75 -8.02 -10.95
CA ARG A 267 -10.82 -8.90 -10.49
C ARG A 267 -11.57 -8.22 -9.37
N TRP A 268 -12.89 -8.33 -9.40
CA TRP A 268 -13.73 -7.62 -8.46
C TRP A 268 -15.00 -8.41 -8.12
N ARG A 269 -15.61 -7.98 -7.02
CA ARG A 269 -16.94 -8.42 -6.57
C ARG A 269 -17.84 -7.19 -6.47
N TYR A 270 -18.97 -7.23 -7.16
CA TYR A 270 -20.03 -6.24 -7.06
C TYR A 270 -21.20 -6.87 -6.31
N ALA A 271 -21.63 -6.28 -5.19
CA ALA A 271 -22.80 -6.72 -4.43
C ALA A 271 -23.81 -5.58 -4.29
N TRP A 272 -25.09 -5.93 -4.15
CA TRP A 272 -26.21 -5.01 -3.98
C TRP A 272 -27.20 -5.59 -2.96
N GLY A 273 -28.04 -4.75 -2.37
CA GLY A 273 -28.97 -5.20 -1.34
C GLY A 273 -29.45 -4.07 -0.42
N SER A 274 -30.45 -4.35 0.42
CA SER A 274 -30.97 -3.35 1.35
C SER A 274 -30.20 -3.38 2.67
N ALA A 275 -29.88 -2.20 3.23
CA ALA A 275 -29.40 -2.09 4.61
C ALA A 275 -30.52 -2.35 5.65
N ASP A 276 -31.78 -2.33 5.24
CA ASP A 276 -32.95 -2.64 6.07
C ASP A 276 -33.61 -3.95 5.60
N ASP A 277 -34.01 -4.80 6.55
CA ASP A 277 -34.61 -6.15 6.43
C ASP A 277 -35.94 -6.24 5.62
N GLY A 278 -36.22 -5.29 4.74
CA GLY A 278 -37.45 -5.10 3.98
C GLY A 278 -37.41 -5.63 2.54
N GLY A 279 -37.05 -6.90 2.33
CA GLY A 279 -37.53 -7.70 1.19
C GLY A 279 -36.94 -7.46 -0.21
N GLY A 280 -35.82 -6.76 -0.36
CA GLY A 280 -35.02 -6.81 -1.59
C GLY A 280 -34.20 -8.11 -1.65
N GLU A 281 -34.03 -8.71 -2.84
CA GLU A 281 -33.09 -9.84 -3.00
C GLU A 281 -31.66 -9.29 -3.03
N ASP A 282 -30.94 -9.46 -1.92
CA ASP A 282 -29.50 -9.24 -1.87
C ASP A 282 -28.81 -10.15 -2.88
N GLY A 283 -27.85 -9.60 -3.61
CA GLY A 283 -27.16 -10.32 -4.67
C GLY A 283 -25.74 -9.87 -4.86
N HIS A 284 -25.00 -10.67 -5.63
CA HIS A 284 -23.66 -10.31 -6.03
C HIS A 284 -23.29 -10.96 -7.34
N VAL A 285 -22.33 -10.34 -8.02
CA VAL A 285 -21.66 -10.90 -9.18
C VAL A 285 -20.15 -10.69 -9.05
N ARG A 286 -19.38 -11.61 -9.61
CA ARG A 286 -17.92 -11.47 -9.72
C ARG A 286 -17.57 -11.22 -11.16
N GLY A 287 -16.60 -10.34 -11.38
CA GLY A 287 -16.19 -9.97 -12.72
C GLY A 287 -14.71 -9.67 -12.82
N VAL A 288 -14.33 -9.30 -14.03
CA VAL A 288 -13.00 -8.82 -14.37
C VAL A 288 -13.12 -7.62 -15.29
N ASP A 289 -12.35 -6.58 -14.99
CA ASP A 289 -12.14 -5.45 -15.87
C ASP A 289 -10.79 -5.58 -16.55
N VAL A 290 -10.77 -5.42 -17.88
CA VAL A 290 -9.55 -5.23 -18.67
C VAL A 290 -9.46 -3.73 -18.96
N ILE A 291 -8.41 -3.11 -18.44
CA ILE A 291 -8.23 -1.67 -18.46
C ILE A 291 -7.05 -1.31 -19.35
N ARG A 292 -7.15 -0.18 -20.05
CA ARG A 292 -6.04 0.45 -20.75
C ARG A 292 -5.83 1.87 -20.25
N PHE A 293 -4.57 2.28 -20.15
CA PHE A 293 -4.16 3.63 -19.79
C PHE A 293 -3.59 4.37 -21.00
N ARG A 294 -3.74 5.69 -21.00
CA ARG A 294 -3.03 6.61 -21.90
C ARG A 294 -2.79 7.91 -21.15
N ASP A 295 -1.55 8.38 -21.15
CA ASP A 295 -1.13 9.63 -20.52
C ASP A 295 -1.55 9.75 -19.04
N GLY A 296 -1.47 8.65 -18.29
CA GLY A 296 -1.85 8.62 -16.87
C GLY A 296 -3.36 8.68 -16.60
N LEU A 297 -4.19 8.32 -17.58
CA LEU A 297 -5.64 8.23 -17.44
C LEU A 297 -6.16 6.91 -18.01
N VAL A 298 -7.27 6.42 -17.49
CA VAL A 298 -7.98 5.26 -18.05
C VAL A 298 -8.63 5.64 -19.38
N CYS A 299 -8.24 5.00 -20.48
CA CYS A 299 -8.81 5.25 -21.81
C CYS A 299 -9.68 4.11 -22.32
N GLU A 300 -9.65 2.95 -21.66
CA GLU A 300 -10.51 1.80 -21.97
C GLU A 300 -10.81 1.03 -20.68
N LYS A 301 -12.08 0.63 -20.48
CA LYS A 301 -12.54 -0.28 -19.43
C LYS A 301 -13.49 -1.29 -20.06
N LEU A 302 -13.06 -2.53 -20.19
CA LEU A 302 -13.87 -3.62 -20.72
C LEU A 302 -14.29 -4.55 -19.58
N SER A 303 -15.56 -4.60 -19.26
CA SER A 303 -16.08 -5.35 -18.10
C SER A 303 -16.69 -6.68 -18.51
N TYR A 304 -16.30 -7.76 -17.82
CA TYR A 304 -16.82 -9.11 -18.00
C TYR A 304 -17.28 -9.67 -16.66
N VAL A 305 -18.34 -10.49 -16.65
CA VAL A 305 -18.91 -11.09 -15.43
C VAL A 305 -19.05 -12.59 -15.54
N LYS A 306 -19.04 -13.27 -14.38
CA LYS A 306 -19.50 -14.66 -14.27
C LYS A 306 -21.03 -14.68 -14.44
N GLY A 307 -21.50 -15.29 -15.52
CA GLY A 307 -22.90 -15.54 -15.82
C GLY A 307 -23.45 -16.82 -15.21
#